data_AF-A0A7W1DHC4-F1
#
_entry.id   AF-A0A7W1DHC4-F1
#
_cell.length_a   1.000
_cell.length_b   1.000
_cell.length_c   1.000
_cell.angle_alpha   90.00
_cell.angle_beta   90.00
_cell.angle_gamma   90.00
#
_symmetry.space_group_name_H-M   'P 1'
#
loop_
_entity.id
_entity.type
_entity.pdbx_description
1 polymer ?
#
loop_
_entity_poly.entity_id
_entity_poly.type
_entity_poly.pdbx_seq_one_letter_code
_entity_poly.pdbx_strand_id
1 'polypeptide(L)'
;MGRAGSAVAAPERREAAPPGYECLDAEVPILYAPRLAGKAGELSGYLAQGYRTLGRILSVEPPGIIAYLVADEDWREAPRDNARPYPPGLPYFTRSVEPPALVLPGDLSPAFR
;
A
#
# COMPACT_ATOMS: atom_id res chain seq x y z
N MET A 1 -36.78 -17.09 -1.43
CA MET A 1 -36.28 -16.15 -2.46
C MET A 1 -35.26 -15.23 -1.81
N GLY A 2 -33.97 -15.57 -1.89
CA GLY A 2 -32.87 -14.78 -1.32
C GLY A 2 -32.33 -13.81 -2.37
N ARG A 3 -32.26 -12.51 -2.03
CA ARG A 3 -31.69 -11.47 -2.91
C ARG A 3 -30.21 -11.75 -3.15
N ALA A 4 -29.83 -11.85 -4.41
CA ALA A 4 -28.43 -11.85 -4.84
C ALA A 4 -27.78 -10.52 -4.40
N GLY A 5 -26.73 -10.61 -3.59
CA GLY A 5 -25.89 -9.48 -3.25
C GLY A 5 -25.27 -8.92 -4.53
N SER A 6 -25.45 -7.62 -4.74
CA SER A 6 -24.86 -6.88 -5.85
C SER A 6 -23.33 -6.92 -5.71
N ALA A 7 -22.67 -7.70 -6.56
CA ALA A 7 -21.23 -7.63 -6.74
C ALA A 7 -20.92 -6.32 -7.48
N VAL A 8 -20.35 -5.36 -6.77
CA VAL A 8 -19.78 -4.15 -7.37
C VAL A 8 -18.72 -4.61 -8.39
N ALA A 9 -18.84 -4.15 -9.63
CA ALA A 9 -17.90 -4.47 -10.70
C ALA A 9 -16.47 -4.16 -10.23
N ALA A 10 -15.58 -5.16 -10.30
CA ALA A 10 -14.18 -4.98 -9.98
C ALA A 10 -13.58 -3.97 -10.98
N PRO A 11 -13.00 -2.84 -10.52
CA PRO A 11 -12.37 -1.88 -11.41
C PRO A 11 -11.18 -2.54 -12.14
N GLU A 12 -10.90 -2.09 -13.36
CA GLU A 12 -9.75 -2.53 -14.15
C GLU A 12 -8.46 -2.38 -13.33
N ARG A 13 -7.80 -3.52 -13.06
CA ARG A 13 -6.66 -3.64 -12.16
C ARG A 13 -5.44 -3.01 -12.84
N ARG A 14 -4.93 -1.90 -12.27
CA ARG A 14 -3.65 -1.33 -12.69
C ARG A 14 -2.52 -2.06 -11.97
N GLU A 15 -1.69 -2.77 -12.73
CA GLU A 15 -0.42 -3.36 -12.26
C GLU A 15 0.70 -2.33 -12.11
N ALA A 16 0.53 -1.10 -12.62
CA ALA A 16 1.65 -0.18 -12.75
C ALA A 16 1.95 0.58 -11.45
N ALA A 17 3.13 0.30 -10.88
CA ALA A 17 3.85 1.27 -10.05
C ALA A 17 3.84 2.65 -10.74
N PRO A 18 3.75 3.77 -10.01
CA PRO A 18 3.92 5.08 -10.61
C PRO A 18 5.21 5.10 -11.46
N PRO A 19 5.20 5.73 -12.65
CA PRO A 19 6.36 5.75 -13.52
C PRO A 19 7.63 6.19 -12.76
N GLY A 20 8.70 5.40 -12.86
CA GLY A 20 9.97 5.68 -12.19
C GLY A 20 10.10 5.14 -10.77
N TYR A 21 9.11 4.41 -10.24
CA TYR A 21 9.25 3.69 -8.98
C TYR A 21 10.03 2.40 -9.16
N GLU A 22 10.85 2.06 -8.17
CA GLU A 22 11.59 0.81 -8.08
C GLU A 22 10.86 -0.19 -7.19
N CYS A 23 11.16 -1.47 -7.34
CA CYS A 23 10.61 -2.54 -6.52
C CYS A 23 11.69 -3.16 -5.64
N LEU A 24 11.45 -3.22 -4.34
CA LEU A 24 12.21 -4.02 -3.40
C LEU A 24 11.48 -5.35 -3.21
N ASP A 25 12.09 -6.43 -3.69
CA ASP A 25 11.57 -7.80 -3.57
C ASP A 25 11.83 -8.34 -2.15
N ALA A 26 10.90 -8.03 -1.25
CA ALA A 26 10.88 -8.47 0.15
C ALA A 26 9.62 -9.28 0.43
N GLU A 27 9.49 -9.84 1.64
CA GLU A 27 8.32 -10.64 2.06
C GLU A 27 6.99 -9.89 1.84
N VAL A 28 6.99 -8.58 2.07
CA VAL A 28 5.99 -7.67 1.51
C VAL A 28 6.71 -6.81 0.46
N PRO A 29 6.41 -6.97 -0.84
CA PRO A 29 7.03 -6.17 -1.89
C PRO A 29 6.79 -4.69 -1.65
N ILE A 30 7.80 -3.85 -1.91
CA ILE A 30 7.70 -2.41 -1.73
C ILE A 30 8.01 -1.70 -3.05
N LEU A 31 7.04 -0.95 -3.56
CA LEU A 31 7.24 0.00 -4.64
C LEU A 31 7.60 1.36 -4.05
N TYR A 32 8.72 1.93 -4.46
CA TYR A 32 9.24 3.15 -3.85
C TYR A 32 9.84 4.11 -4.89
N ALA A 33 9.72 5.41 -4.63
CA ALA A 33 10.45 6.40 -5.40
C ALA A 33 11.97 6.25 -5.14
N PRO A 34 12.85 6.30 -6.16
CA PRO A 34 14.30 6.02 -5.99
C PRO A 34 14.97 6.81 -4.86
N ARG A 35 14.57 8.07 -4.66
CA ARG A 35 15.04 8.93 -3.56
C ARG A 35 14.71 8.42 -2.15
N LEU A 36 13.80 7.46 -2.02
CA LEU A 36 13.36 6.85 -0.77
C LEU A 36 13.97 5.46 -0.54
N ALA A 37 14.96 5.03 -1.33
CA ALA A 37 15.57 3.70 -1.23
C ALA A 37 16.01 3.31 0.20
N GLY A 38 16.67 4.24 0.92
CA GLY A 38 17.06 4.01 2.31
C GLY A 38 15.87 3.74 3.23
N LYS A 39 14.80 4.55 3.10
CA LYS A 39 13.56 4.37 3.87
C LYS A 39 12.83 3.08 3.48
N ALA A 40 12.84 2.69 2.20
CA ALA A 40 12.27 1.42 1.75
C ALA A 40 12.96 0.22 2.40
N GLY A 41 14.30 0.27 2.52
CA GLY A 41 15.08 -0.73 3.24
C GLY A 41 14.69 -0.83 4.71
N GLU A 42 14.62 0.29 5.43
CA GLU A 42 14.18 0.31 6.84
C GLU A 42 12.75 -0.21 7.01
N LEU A 43 11.84 0.26 6.15
CA LEU A 43 10.43 -0.11 6.16
C LEU A 43 10.21 -1.61 5.94
N SER A 44 11.04 -2.26 5.12
CA SER A 44 10.95 -3.69 4.84
C SER A 44 11.01 -4.55 6.10
N GLY A 45 11.85 -4.18 7.07
CA GLY A 45 11.95 -4.87 8.35
C GLY A 45 10.67 -4.76 9.17
N TYR A 46 10.10 -3.56 9.25
CA TYR A 46 8.85 -3.32 9.98
C TYR A 46 7.67 -4.02 9.33
N LEU A 47 7.57 -3.99 7.99
CA LEU A 47 6.50 -4.66 7.25
C LEU A 47 6.59 -6.17 7.42
N ALA A 48 7.77 -6.77 7.28
CA ALA A 48 7.95 -8.20 7.50
C ALA A 48 7.56 -8.62 8.93
N GLN A 49 7.99 -7.85 9.94
CA GLN A 49 7.61 -8.12 11.33
C GLN A 49 6.10 -8.01 11.54
N GLY A 50 5.47 -6.95 11.02
CA GLY A 50 4.03 -6.71 11.12
C GLY A 50 3.22 -7.80 10.43
N TYR A 51 3.62 -8.17 9.21
CA TYR A 51 2.97 -9.19 8.38
C TYR A 51 2.97 -10.56 9.05
N ARG A 52 4.14 -11.02 9.53
CA ARG A 52 4.26 -12.28 10.30
C ARG A 52 3.46 -12.24 11.59
N THR A 53 3.48 -11.11 12.30
CA THR A 53 2.73 -10.94 13.55
C THR A 53 1.23 -11.03 13.30
N LEU A 54 0.74 -10.38 12.23
CA LEU A 54 -0.66 -10.43 11.84
C LEU A 54 -1.10 -11.87 11.53
N GLY A 55 -0.30 -12.63 10.78
CA GLY A 55 -0.60 -14.03 10.49
C GLY A 55 -0.70 -14.89 11.74
N ARG A 56 0.19 -14.68 12.72
CA ARG A 56 0.13 -15.37 14.03
C ARG A 56 -1.11 -14.99 14.82
N ILE A 57 -1.45 -13.70 14.90
CA ILE A 57 -2.64 -13.22 15.63
C ILE A 57 -3.91 -13.82 15.04
N LEU A 58 -4.00 -13.84 13.71
CA LEU A 58 -5.17 -14.34 13.00
C LEU A 58 -5.16 -15.86 12.83
N SER A 59 -4.04 -16.54 13.12
CA SER A 59 -3.83 -17.99 12.89
C SER A 59 -4.13 -18.42 11.45
N VAL A 60 -3.84 -17.54 10.49
CA VAL A 60 -4.01 -17.76 9.06
C VAL A 60 -2.82 -17.18 8.30
N GLU A 61 -2.59 -17.68 7.09
CA GLU A 61 -1.65 -17.04 6.17
C GLU A 61 -2.18 -15.62 5.87
N PRO A 62 -1.37 -14.56 6.07
CA PRO A 62 -1.83 -13.22 5.76
C PRO A 62 -2.06 -13.07 4.24
N PRO A 63 -2.99 -12.19 3.84
CA PRO A 63 -3.27 -11.98 2.42
C PRO A 63 -2.09 -11.29 1.73
N GLY A 64 -1.83 -11.65 0.48
CA GLY A 64 -0.84 -10.94 -0.33
C GLY A 64 -1.17 -9.45 -0.42
N ILE A 65 -0.20 -8.61 -0.05
CA ILE A 65 -0.28 -7.16 -0.14
C ILE A 65 1.01 -6.61 -0.76
N ILE A 66 0.94 -5.38 -1.24
CA ILE A 66 2.09 -4.61 -1.70
C ILE A 66 2.16 -3.27 -0.95
N ALA A 67 3.35 -2.81 -0.63
CA ALA A 67 3.54 -1.49 -0.04
C ALA A 67 3.92 -0.46 -1.13
N TYR A 68 3.30 0.70 -1.10
CA TYR A 68 3.68 1.86 -1.91
C TYR A 68 4.27 2.92 -1.00
N LEU A 69 5.58 3.12 -1.05
CA LEU A 69 6.27 4.21 -0.37
C LEU A 69 6.33 5.42 -1.31
N VAL A 70 5.36 6.32 -1.15
CA VAL A 70 5.07 7.41 -2.08
C VAL A 70 5.76 8.68 -1.61
N ALA A 71 6.46 9.33 -2.53
CA ALA A 71 7.05 10.64 -2.28
C ALA A 71 5.98 11.74 -2.31
N ASP A 72 6.21 12.84 -1.60
CA ASP A 72 5.22 13.89 -1.40
C ASP A 72 4.72 14.52 -2.72
N GLU A 73 5.61 14.68 -3.70
CA GLU A 73 5.26 15.21 -5.02
C GLU A 73 4.35 14.26 -5.82
N ASP A 74 4.47 12.95 -5.59
CA ASP A 74 3.71 11.92 -6.30
C ASP A 74 2.40 11.57 -5.57
N TRP A 75 2.17 12.13 -4.37
CA TRP A 75 1.04 11.77 -3.50
C TRP A 75 -0.33 11.91 -4.18
N ARG A 76 -0.47 12.88 -5.10
CA ARG A 76 -1.71 13.09 -5.85
C ARG A 76 -2.04 11.94 -6.80
N GLU A 77 -1.04 11.19 -7.23
CA GLU A 77 -1.12 10.08 -8.17
C GLU A 77 -1.13 8.71 -7.47
N ALA A 78 -0.95 8.70 -6.14
CA ALA A 78 -0.96 7.49 -5.34
C ALA A 78 -2.24 6.66 -5.55
N PRO A 79 -2.14 5.31 -5.55
CA PRO A 79 -3.30 4.42 -5.61
C PRO A 79 -4.35 4.79 -4.56
N ARG A 80 -5.62 4.85 -4.94
CA ARG A 80 -6.73 5.13 -4.01
C ARG A 80 -8.07 4.66 -4.57
N ASP A 81 -8.96 4.24 -3.67
CA ASP A 81 -10.32 3.83 -4.02
C ASP A 81 -11.25 5.01 -4.39
N ASN A 82 -10.94 6.22 -3.92
CA ASN A 82 -11.79 7.40 -4.05
C ASN A 82 -11.20 8.47 -4.97
N ALA A 83 -12.06 9.23 -5.65
CA ALA A 83 -11.63 10.35 -6.50
C ALA A 83 -11.03 11.52 -5.70
N ARG A 84 -11.38 11.66 -4.41
CA ARG A 84 -10.84 12.73 -3.56
C ARG A 84 -9.43 12.38 -3.07
N PRO A 85 -8.48 13.33 -3.11
CA PRO A 85 -7.15 13.11 -2.57
C PRO A 85 -7.21 12.91 -1.05
N TYR A 86 -6.47 11.93 -0.54
CA TYR A 86 -6.21 11.81 0.88
C TYR A 86 -5.28 12.93 1.34
N PRO A 87 -5.43 13.44 2.58
CA PRO A 87 -4.45 14.35 3.16
C PRO A 87 -3.04 13.75 3.07
N PRO A 88 -2.02 14.53 2.71
CA PRO A 88 -0.64 14.05 2.69
C PRO A 88 -0.19 13.61 4.09
N GLY A 89 0.71 12.64 4.13
CA GLY A 89 1.33 12.20 5.38
C GLY A 89 0.52 11.19 6.20
N LEU A 90 -0.63 10.70 5.73
CA LEU A 90 -1.37 9.63 6.41
C LEU A 90 -1.23 8.30 5.65
N PRO A 91 -0.82 7.21 6.32
CA PRO A 91 -0.83 5.90 5.68
C PRO A 91 -2.27 5.41 5.51
N TYR A 92 -2.53 4.69 4.43
CA TYR A 92 -3.85 4.12 4.18
C TYR A 92 -3.78 2.83 3.36
N PHE A 93 -4.83 2.01 3.48
CA PHE A 93 -5.00 0.80 2.69
C PHE A 93 -5.97 1.06 1.53
N THR A 94 -5.73 0.46 0.37
CA THR A 94 -6.56 0.61 -0.83
C THR A 94 -6.66 -0.69 -1.61
N ARG A 95 -7.82 -0.94 -2.23
CA ARG A 95 -8.05 -2.10 -3.12
C ARG A 95 -8.09 -1.70 -4.59
N SER A 96 -7.71 -0.46 -4.90
CA SER A 96 -7.64 0.10 -6.25
C SER A 96 -6.57 -0.53 -7.15
N VAL A 97 -5.70 -1.38 -6.60
CA VAL A 97 -4.63 -2.11 -7.30
C VAL A 97 -4.62 -3.57 -6.82
N GLU A 98 -3.98 -4.44 -7.59
CA GLU A 98 -3.81 -5.86 -7.27
C GLU A 98 -2.30 -6.20 -7.21
N PRO A 99 -1.80 -6.83 -6.12
CA PRO A 99 -2.51 -7.09 -4.87
C PRO A 99 -2.91 -5.78 -4.15
N PRO A 100 -3.82 -5.83 -3.14
CA PRO A 100 -4.19 -4.65 -2.38
C PRO A 100 -2.98 -3.94 -1.77
N ALA A 101 -3.04 -2.62 -1.75
CA ALA A 101 -1.89 -1.79 -1.40
C ALA A 101 -2.01 -1.16 -0.02
N LEU A 102 -0.90 -1.19 0.72
CA LEU A 102 -0.63 -0.28 1.84
C LEU A 102 0.16 0.91 1.31
N VAL A 103 -0.46 2.08 1.25
CA VAL A 103 0.17 3.33 0.81
C VAL A 103 0.74 4.06 2.01
N LEU A 104 2.03 4.38 1.93
CA LEU A 104 2.82 5.00 2.99
C LEU A 104 3.46 6.28 2.45
N PRO A 105 3.38 7.40 3.18
CA PRO A 105 4.08 8.62 2.81
C PRO A 105 5.57 8.49 3.11
N GLY A 106 6.41 9.23 2.36
CA GLY A 106 7.83 9.37 2.67
C GLY A 106 8.06 9.91 4.07
N ASP A 107 7.24 10.88 4.50
CA ASP A 107 7.23 11.40 5.86
C ASP A 107 5.81 11.35 6.45
N LEU A 108 5.70 10.80 7.67
CA LEU A 108 4.44 10.80 8.40
C LEU A 108 4.07 12.22 8.79
N SER A 109 2.77 12.51 8.72
CA SER A 109 2.19 13.72 9.24
C SER A 109 2.63 13.94 10.69
N PRO A 110 2.94 15.18 11.10
CA PRO A 110 3.23 15.51 12.50
C PRO A 110 2.15 15.07 13.49
N ALA A 111 0.92 14.81 13.02
CA ALA A 111 -0.17 14.28 13.84
C ALA A 111 0.10 12.89 14.43
N PHE A 112 1.11 12.16 13.94
CA PHE A 112 1.54 10.85 14.46
C PHE A 112 2.80 10.90 15.33
N ARG A 113 3.25 12.10 15.73
CA ARG A 113 4.34 12.31 16.70
C ARG A 113 3.76 12.60 18.08
#